data_AF-A0A2A2KFD6-F1
#
_entry.id   AF-A0A2A2KFD6-F1
#
_cell.length_a   1.000
_cell.length_b   1.000
_cell.length_c   1.000
_cell.angle_alpha   90.00
_cell.angle_beta   90.00
_cell.angle_gamma   90.00
#
_symmetry.space_group_name_H-M   'P 1'
#
loop_
_entity.id
_entity.type
_entity.pdbx_description
1 polymer ?
#
loop_
_entity_poly.entity_id
_entity_poly.type
_entity_poly.pdbx_seq_one_letter_code
_entity_poly.pdbx_strand_id
1 'polypeptide(L)'
;MSPLFLLLSVILWTFCDGIAVVDLDCTKVSDCQFRVVYSRLATICKDKLSLAECKQRFGGGNDTTVKVDGFEDRPFQCFGTTATGPIDPAIKKAAIENCPAFCGYCCQTPAYNCKDKDFPRIACDRVTDAMCQDTAWKAIIAEDCPSK
;
A
#
# COMPACT_ATOMS: atom_id res chain seq x y z
N MET A 1 -6.77 -61.58 9.09
CA MET A 1 -5.67 -61.14 8.22
C MET A 1 -6.27 -60.64 6.91
N SER A 2 -6.41 -59.32 6.77
CA SER A 2 -6.30 -58.66 5.47
C SER A 2 -5.63 -57.31 5.75
N PRO A 3 -4.35 -57.17 5.42
CA PRO A 3 -3.52 -56.03 5.78
C PRO A 3 -3.56 -54.97 4.67
N LEU A 4 -2.95 -53.80 4.93
CA LEU A 4 -2.26 -52.99 3.92
C LEU A 4 -3.14 -52.49 2.75
N PHE A 5 -3.53 -51.22 2.65
CA PHE A 5 -2.69 -50.03 2.62
C PHE A 5 -3.62 -48.85 2.89
N LEU A 6 -3.44 -48.09 3.97
CA LEU A 6 -2.65 -46.85 3.91
C LEU A 6 -2.91 -46.06 2.61
N LEU A 7 -4.15 -45.67 2.35
CA LEU A 7 -4.42 -44.44 1.62
C LEU A 7 -4.02 -43.29 2.55
N LEU A 8 -2.71 -42.99 2.56
CA LEU A 8 -2.18 -41.69 2.92
C LEU A 8 -3.01 -40.67 2.14
N SER A 9 -3.93 -40.00 2.80
CA SER A 9 -4.48 -38.74 2.35
C SER A 9 -3.31 -37.79 2.20
N VAL A 10 -2.83 -37.65 0.97
CA VAL A 10 -1.92 -36.59 0.57
C VAL A 10 -2.65 -35.30 0.90
N ILE A 11 -2.32 -34.71 2.05
CA ILE A 11 -2.69 -33.34 2.37
C ILE A 11 -1.98 -32.53 1.30
N LEU A 12 -2.72 -32.15 0.24
CA LEU A 12 -2.32 -31.06 -0.62
C LEU A 12 -2.30 -29.83 0.29
N TRP A 13 -1.13 -29.53 0.85
CA TRP A 13 -0.80 -28.17 1.23
C TRP A 13 -0.87 -27.40 -0.08
N THR A 14 -2.04 -26.85 -0.36
CA THR A 14 -2.16 -25.77 -1.32
C THR A 14 -1.38 -24.64 -0.68
N PHE A 15 -0.08 -24.59 -0.98
CA PHE A 15 0.69 -23.38 -0.79
C PHE A 15 -0.09 -22.34 -1.58
N CYS A 16 -0.67 -21.38 -0.87
CA CYS A 16 -1.15 -20.17 -1.50
C CYS A 16 0.07 -19.63 -2.24
N ASP A 17 0.07 -19.69 -3.58
CA ASP A 17 1.09 -19.03 -4.38
C ASP A 17 0.98 -17.55 -4.04
N GLY A 18 1.80 -17.12 -3.07
CA GLY A 18 1.93 -15.74 -2.70
C GLY A 18 2.66 -15.06 -3.84
N ILE A 19 1.92 -14.48 -4.78
CA ILE A 19 2.43 -13.26 -5.40
C ILE A 19 2.49 -12.27 -4.24
N ALA A 20 3.69 -12.15 -3.66
CA ALA A 20 3.96 -11.06 -2.75
C ALA A 20 3.75 -9.80 -3.56
N VAL A 21 2.92 -8.90 -3.05
CA VAL A 21 2.89 -7.51 -3.51
C VAL A 21 4.35 -7.06 -3.58
N VAL A 22 4.88 -6.92 -4.79
CA VAL A 22 6.34 -6.76 -5.00
C VAL A 22 6.83 -5.45 -4.41
N ASP A 23 5.91 -4.49 -4.31
CA ASP A 23 6.10 -3.18 -3.74
C ASP A 23 5.11 -2.92 -2.59
N LEU A 24 5.58 -3.16 -1.36
CA LEU A 24 4.81 -3.04 -0.12
C LEU A 24 4.66 -1.59 0.37
N ASP A 25 5.12 -0.60 -0.38
CA ASP A 25 5.00 0.79 0.01
C ASP A 25 3.54 1.22 0.21
N CYS A 26 3.32 1.99 1.28
CA CYS A 26 2.01 2.48 1.69
C CYS A 26 0.98 1.38 2.01
N THR A 27 1.43 0.18 2.34
CA THR A 27 0.55 -0.93 2.76
C THR A 27 0.56 -1.16 4.28
N LYS A 28 -0.45 -1.87 4.77
CA LYS A 28 -0.59 -2.35 6.15
C LYS A 28 -1.09 -3.79 6.14
N VAL A 29 -0.85 -4.53 7.23
CA VAL A 29 -1.50 -5.83 7.43
C VAL A 29 -2.93 -5.59 7.89
N SER A 30 -3.91 -6.16 7.20
CA SER A 30 -5.32 -6.10 7.60
C SER A 30 -5.60 -7.02 8.78
N ASP A 31 -6.38 -6.56 9.75
CA ASP A 31 -6.70 -7.30 10.99
C ASP A 31 -7.52 -8.58 10.75
N CYS A 32 -8.30 -8.66 9.66
CA CYS A 32 -9.23 -9.79 9.46
C CYS A 32 -8.71 -10.94 8.58
N GLN A 33 -7.57 -10.83 7.90
CA GLN A 33 -7.18 -11.83 6.88
C GLN A 33 -5.67 -12.12 6.76
N PHE A 34 -4.83 -11.57 7.66
CA PHE A 34 -3.35 -11.63 7.51
C PHE A 34 -2.89 -11.23 6.09
N ARG A 35 -3.61 -10.30 5.47
CA ARG A 35 -3.40 -9.86 4.09
C ARG A 35 -2.77 -8.48 4.11
N VAL A 36 -1.87 -8.22 3.16
CA VAL A 36 -1.33 -6.89 2.92
C VAL A 36 -2.35 -6.10 2.10
N VAL A 37 -2.75 -4.94 2.59
CA VAL A 37 -3.70 -4.03 1.93
C VAL A 37 -3.14 -2.61 1.90
N TYR A 38 -3.59 -1.78 0.95
CA TYR A 38 -3.20 -0.38 0.93
C TYR A 38 -3.76 0.38 2.13
N SER A 39 -2.89 1.16 2.78
CA SER A 39 -3.29 2.08 3.84
C SER A 39 -4.04 3.28 3.26
N ARG A 40 -4.72 4.04 4.13
CA ARG A 40 -5.33 5.32 3.74
C ARG A 40 -4.30 6.28 3.11
N LEU A 41 -3.07 6.26 3.62
CA LEU A 41 -1.98 7.12 3.14
C LEU A 41 -1.52 6.77 1.73
N ALA A 42 -1.93 5.66 1.13
CA ALA A 42 -1.61 5.35 -0.26
C ALA A 42 -2.25 6.35 -1.24
N THR A 43 -3.44 6.88 -0.91
CA THR A 43 -4.28 7.66 -1.85
C THR A 43 -4.76 9.01 -1.29
N ILE A 44 -4.29 9.41 -0.10
CA ILE A 44 -4.75 10.62 0.61
C ILE A 44 -4.43 11.95 -0.11
N CYS A 45 -3.36 11.96 -0.90
CA CYS A 45 -2.89 13.14 -1.63
C CYS A 45 -3.58 13.30 -2.98
N LYS A 46 -3.17 14.31 -3.76
CA LYS A 46 -3.64 14.53 -5.13
C LYS A 46 -2.51 14.26 -6.12
N ASP A 47 -2.89 13.75 -7.28
CA ASP A 47 -1.99 13.69 -8.43
C ASP A 47 -1.67 15.09 -8.95
N LYS A 48 -0.45 15.23 -9.48
CA LYS A 48 -0.01 16.46 -10.15
C LYS A 48 -0.51 16.50 -11.59
N LEU A 49 -0.56 15.34 -12.25
CA LEU A 49 -1.11 15.18 -13.58
C LEU A 49 -2.61 14.90 -13.53
N SER A 50 -3.28 15.05 -14.68
CA SER A 50 -4.67 14.65 -14.82
C SER A 50 -4.83 13.13 -14.75
N LEU A 51 -6.02 12.66 -14.40
CA LEU A 51 -6.34 11.23 -14.41
C LEU A 51 -6.02 10.57 -15.75
N ALA A 52 -6.34 11.23 -16.87
CA ALA A 52 -6.07 10.70 -18.21
C ALA A 52 -4.56 10.49 -18.46
N GLU A 53 -3.72 11.43 -18.02
CA GLU A 53 -2.26 11.31 -18.14
C GLU A 53 -1.70 10.22 -17.22
N CYS A 54 -2.23 10.10 -15.99
CA CYS A 54 -1.82 9.05 -15.06
C CYS A 54 -2.19 7.66 -15.60
N LYS A 55 -3.40 7.48 -16.15
CA LYS A 55 -3.79 6.23 -16.84
C LYS A 55 -2.84 5.89 -17.97
N GLN A 56 -2.55 6.86 -18.83
CA GLN A 56 -1.71 6.63 -19.99
C GLN A 56 -0.27 6.26 -19.61
N ARG A 57 0.29 6.94 -18.60
CA ARG A 57 1.70 6.76 -18.20
C ARG A 57 1.92 5.59 -17.26
N PHE A 58 1.00 5.37 -16.32
CA PHE A 58 1.18 4.48 -15.19
C PHE A 58 0.11 3.39 -15.06
N GLY A 59 -0.97 3.44 -15.84
CA GLY A 59 -2.02 2.40 -15.86
C GLY A 59 -2.05 1.56 -17.14
N GLY A 60 -1.14 1.81 -18.09
CA GLY A 60 -1.20 1.21 -19.43
C GLY A 60 -2.50 1.55 -20.18
N GLY A 61 -3.10 2.71 -19.88
CA GLY A 61 -4.41 3.14 -20.38
C GLY A 61 -5.60 2.76 -19.50
N ASN A 62 -5.41 1.96 -18.45
CA ASN A 62 -6.46 1.54 -17.54
C ASN A 62 -6.50 2.38 -16.26
N ASP A 63 -7.60 2.28 -15.52
CA ASP A 63 -7.67 2.75 -14.13
C ASP A 63 -6.67 2.02 -13.23
N THR A 64 -6.32 2.66 -12.11
CA THR A 64 -5.52 2.02 -11.07
C THR A 64 -6.33 0.99 -10.28
N THR A 65 -5.64 -0.03 -9.77
CA THR A 65 -6.16 -1.02 -8.83
C THR A 65 -6.01 -0.60 -7.37
N VAL A 66 -5.21 0.45 -7.10
CA VAL A 66 -4.90 0.90 -5.75
C VAL A 66 -6.08 1.64 -5.14
N LYS A 67 -6.63 1.04 -4.08
CA LYS A 67 -7.74 1.56 -3.28
C LYS A 67 -7.48 1.26 -1.82
N VAL A 68 -7.95 2.12 -0.92
CA VAL A 68 -7.83 1.90 0.54
C VAL A 68 -8.44 0.53 0.90
N ASP A 69 -7.71 -0.24 1.70
CA ASP A 69 -8.01 -1.62 2.09
C ASP A 69 -8.11 -2.61 0.90
N GLY A 70 -7.76 -2.19 -0.31
CA GLY A 70 -7.56 -3.07 -1.47
C GLY A 70 -6.26 -3.85 -1.38
N PHE A 71 -6.24 -5.04 -1.97
CA PHE A 71 -5.11 -5.98 -1.95
C PHE A 71 -4.60 -6.35 -3.35
N GLU A 72 -5.18 -5.76 -4.39
CA GLU A 72 -4.77 -6.02 -5.77
C GLU A 72 -3.41 -5.39 -6.03
N ASP A 73 -2.59 -6.01 -6.87
CA ASP A 73 -1.28 -5.46 -7.20
C ASP A 73 -1.41 -4.12 -7.92
N ARG A 74 -0.55 -3.17 -7.53
CA ARG A 74 -0.34 -1.90 -8.23
C ARG A 74 0.00 -2.17 -9.70
N PRO A 75 -0.46 -1.34 -10.65
CA PRO A 75 0.00 -1.43 -12.03
C PRO A 75 1.54 -1.37 -12.08
N PHE A 76 2.17 -2.33 -12.77
CA PHE A 76 3.63 -2.43 -12.77
C PHE A 76 4.32 -1.18 -13.33
N GLN A 77 3.63 -0.45 -14.22
CA GLN A 77 4.13 0.80 -14.79
C GLN A 77 4.33 1.89 -13.73
N CYS A 78 3.73 1.77 -12.55
CA CYS A 78 4.00 2.66 -11.42
C CYS A 78 5.38 2.43 -10.78
N PHE A 79 6.01 1.27 -10.98
CA PHE A 79 7.25 0.92 -10.27
C PHE A 79 8.31 0.21 -11.11
N GLY A 80 8.02 -0.17 -12.35
CA GLY A 80 8.91 -1.01 -13.15
C GLY A 80 8.52 -1.06 -14.61
N THR A 81 9.30 -1.81 -15.37
CA THR A 81 9.11 -2.00 -16.82
C THR A 81 8.34 -3.27 -17.15
N THR A 82 8.23 -4.21 -16.20
CA THR A 82 7.49 -5.47 -16.33
C THR A 82 6.87 -5.85 -14.99
N ALA A 83 5.79 -6.64 -15.01
CA ALA A 83 5.08 -7.06 -13.79
C ALA A 83 5.90 -7.98 -12.87
N THR A 84 6.88 -8.70 -13.41
CA THR A 84 7.71 -9.67 -12.67
C THR A 84 9.16 -9.22 -12.54
N GLY A 85 9.48 -7.99 -12.94
CA GLY A 85 10.83 -7.42 -12.90
C GLY A 85 11.15 -6.77 -11.55
N PRO A 86 12.43 -6.39 -11.33
CA PRO A 86 12.78 -5.58 -10.17
C PRO A 86 12.11 -4.21 -10.25
N ILE A 87 11.94 -3.56 -9.08
CA ILE A 87 11.51 -2.17 -9.01
C ILE A 87 12.56 -1.28 -9.69
N ASP A 88 12.12 -0.52 -10.68
CA ASP A 88 12.90 0.53 -11.32
C ASP A 88 12.75 1.83 -10.49
N PRO A 89 13.83 2.30 -9.84
CA PRO A 89 13.76 3.46 -8.95
C PRO A 89 13.43 4.76 -9.68
N ALA A 90 13.77 4.88 -10.97
CA ALA A 90 13.46 6.08 -11.74
C ALA A 90 11.97 6.13 -12.11
N ILE A 91 11.39 4.98 -12.51
CA ILE A 91 9.96 4.87 -12.77
C ILE A 91 9.16 5.13 -11.50
N LYS A 92 9.54 4.46 -10.40
CA LYS A 92 8.88 4.63 -9.10
C LYS A 92 8.94 6.08 -8.62
N LYS A 93 10.11 6.72 -8.72
CA LYS A 93 10.26 8.15 -8.41
C LYS A 93 9.34 9.03 -9.27
N ALA A 94 9.26 8.77 -10.58
CA ALA A 94 8.38 9.51 -11.46
C ALA A 94 6.90 9.33 -11.10
N ALA A 95 6.49 8.14 -10.66
CA ALA A 95 5.14 7.88 -10.16
C ALA A 95 4.85 8.66 -8.88
N ILE A 96 5.76 8.64 -7.89
CA ILE A 96 5.66 9.42 -6.64
C ILE A 96 5.53 10.92 -6.93
N GLU A 97 6.28 11.45 -7.89
CA GLU A 97 6.31 12.89 -8.19
C GLU A 97 5.09 13.38 -8.99
N ASN A 98 4.52 12.54 -9.85
CA ASN A 98 3.53 12.98 -10.84
C ASN A 98 2.12 12.43 -10.58
N CYS A 99 2.02 11.17 -10.18
CA CYS A 99 0.75 10.47 -9.98
C CYS A 99 0.74 9.64 -8.68
N PRO A 100 1.10 10.21 -7.52
CA PRO A 100 1.19 9.47 -6.27
C PRO A 100 -0.14 8.90 -5.78
N ALA A 101 -1.28 9.57 -6.01
CA ALA A 101 -2.58 9.05 -5.59
C ALA A 101 -3.03 7.92 -6.50
N PHE A 102 -2.93 8.11 -7.83
CA PHE A 102 -3.23 7.06 -8.81
C PHE A 102 -2.37 5.83 -8.58
N CYS A 103 -1.06 6.00 -8.36
CA CYS A 103 -0.19 4.87 -8.16
C CYS A 103 -0.24 4.29 -6.75
N GLY A 104 -0.75 4.98 -5.72
CA GLY A 104 -0.72 4.46 -4.34
C GLY A 104 0.53 4.80 -3.52
N TYR A 105 1.19 5.91 -3.84
CA TYR A 105 2.45 6.37 -3.26
C TYR A 105 2.32 7.65 -2.42
N CYS A 106 1.11 8.10 -2.06
CA CYS A 106 0.97 9.34 -1.32
C CYS A 106 1.82 9.37 -0.04
N CYS A 107 1.94 8.25 0.69
CA CYS A 107 2.79 8.13 1.88
C CYS A 107 4.30 8.32 1.62
N GLN A 108 4.76 8.24 0.37
CA GLN A 108 6.16 8.48 -0.01
C GLN A 108 6.40 9.93 -0.42
N THR A 109 5.35 10.75 -0.55
CA THR A 109 5.50 12.17 -0.87
C THR A 109 5.95 12.96 0.36
N PRO A 110 6.69 14.07 0.21
CA PRO A 110 7.22 14.82 1.35
C PRO A 110 6.17 15.29 2.37
N ALA A 111 4.93 15.52 1.92
CA ALA A 111 3.84 15.99 2.77
C ALA A 111 3.23 14.89 3.66
N TYR A 112 3.46 13.61 3.33
CA TYR A 112 2.88 12.46 4.04
C TYR A 112 3.93 11.40 4.43
N ASN A 113 5.22 11.68 4.20
CA ASN A 113 6.36 10.86 4.62
C ASN A 113 7.11 11.51 5.81
N CYS A 114 6.41 12.31 6.61
CA CYS A 114 7.01 12.97 7.75
C CYS A 114 7.23 11.94 8.86
N LYS A 115 8.41 11.93 9.47
CA LYS A 115 8.70 11.10 10.63
C LYS A 115 7.92 11.61 11.84
N ASP A 116 7.32 10.69 12.59
CA ASP A 116 6.79 10.99 13.93
C ASP A 116 7.90 11.57 14.83
N LYS A 117 7.53 12.46 15.76
CA LYS A 117 8.48 12.94 16.77
C LYS A 117 9.05 11.77 17.56
N ASP A 118 10.31 11.90 17.99
CA ASP A 118 10.94 10.86 18.84
C ASP A 118 10.23 10.72 20.21
N PHE A 119 9.62 11.80 20.70
CA PHE A 119 8.86 11.84 21.96
C PHE A 119 7.51 12.55 21.75
N PRO A 120 6.55 11.90 21.09
CA PRO A 120 5.24 12.48 20.85
C PRO A 120 4.42 12.49 22.15
N ARG A 121 3.53 13.47 22.32
CA ARG A 121 2.61 13.54 23.48
C ARG A 121 1.59 12.40 23.47
N ILE A 122 1.36 11.80 22.30
CA ILE A 122 0.49 10.65 22.10
C ILE A 122 1.24 9.51 21.42
N ALA A 123 0.80 8.28 21.68
CA ALA A 123 1.32 7.11 21.01
C ALA A 123 0.83 7.12 19.54
N CYS A 124 1.71 7.46 18.59
CA CYS A 124 1.35 7.62 17.19
C CYS A 124 0.82 6.32 16.56
N ASP A 125 1.25 5.16 17.05
CA ASP A 125 0.72 3.83 16.70
C ASP A 125 -0.76 3.63 17.10
N ARG A 126 -1.30 4.46 18.00
CA ARG A 126 -2.69 4.40 18.47
C ARG A 126 -3.59 5.50 17.91
N VAL A 127 -3.07 6.35 17.04
CA VAL A 127 -3.90 7.34 16.34
C VAL A 127 -4.89 6.60 15.44
N THR A 128 -6.18 6.88 15.65
CA THR A 128 -7.26 6.32 14.84
C THR A 128 -7.74 7.30 13.79
N ASP A 129 -8.42 6.79 12.77
CA ASP A 129 -9.07 7.61 11.74
C ASP A 129 -10.03 8.65 12.31
N ALA A 130 -10.75 8.31 13.39
CA ALA A 130 -11.65 9.23 14.08
C ALA A 130 -10.86 10.38 14.73
N MET A 131 -9.71 10.08 15.35
CA MET A 131 -8.83 11.11 15.93
C MET A 131 -8.27 12.04 14.84
N CYS A 132 -7.91 11.54 13.66
CA CYS A 132 -7.48 12.40 12.55
C CYS A 132 -8.57 13.36 12.05
N GLN A 133 -9.85 13.00 12.20
CA GLN A 133 -10.98 13.85 11.79
C GLN A 133 -11.43 14.82 12.90
N ASP A 134 -11.13 14.53 14.16
CA ASP A 134 -11.47 15.36 15.31
C ASP A 134 -10.62 16.64 15.36
N THR A 135 -11.29 17.80 15.39
CA THR A 135 -10.66 19.11 15.49
C THR A 135 -9.78 19.30 16.73
N ALA A 136 -10.09 18.63 17.84
CA ALA A 136 -9.29 18.70 19.06
C ALA A 136 -7.93 17.99 18.90
N TRP A 137 -7.89 16.94 18.08
CA TRP A 137 -6.70 16.10 17.89
C TRP A 137 -5.85 16.51 16.69
N LYS A 138 -6.44 17.12 15.65
CA LYS A 138 -5.75 17.51 14.41
C LYS A 138 -4.43 18.23 14.63
N ALA A 139 -4.40 19.25 15.50
CA ALA A 139 -3.18 20.02 15.74
C ALA A 139 -2.11 19.19 16.46
N ILE A 140 -2.51 18.36 17.44
CA ILE A 140 -1.59 17.50 18.19
C ILE A 140 -1.00 16.43 17.28
N ILE A 141 -1.83 15.79 16.45
CA ILE A 141 -1.40 14.76 15.49
C ILE A 141 -0.49 15.36 14.42
N ALA A 142 -0.84 16.51 13.84
CA ALA A 142 0.00 17.15 12.83
C ALA A 142 1.39 17.55 13.37
N GLU A 143 1.48 17.89 14.67
CA GLU A 143 2.74 18.26 15.29
C GLU A 143 3.57 17.04 15.73
N ASP A 144 2.92 16.00 16.27
CA ASP A 144 3.60 14.90 16.95
C ASP A 144 3.68 13.63 16.12
N CYS A 145 2.64 13.36 15.33
CA CYS A 145 2.48 12.16 14.53
C CYS A 145 2.19 12.48 13.05
N PRO A 146 3.02 13.31 12.38
CA PRO A 146 2.76 13.73 11.00
C PRO A 146 2.83 12.59 9.97
N SER A 147 3.20 11.36 10.38
CA SER A 147 3.07 10.17 9.53
C SER A 147 1.65 9.59 9.47
N LYS A 148 0.68 10.15 10.21
CA LYS A 148 -0.69 9.61 10.37
C LYS A 148 -1.73 10.27 9.47
#